data_AF-A0A2E0PHK6-F1
#
_entry.id   AF-A0A2E0PHK6-F1
#
_cell.length_a   1.000
_cell.length_b   1.000
_cell.length_c   1.000
_cell.angle_alpha   90.00
_cell.angle_beta   90.00
_cell.angle_gamma   90.00
#
_symmetry.space_group_name_H-M   'P 1'
#
loop_
_entity.id
_entity.type
_entity.pdbx_description
1 polymer ?
#
loop_
_entity_poly.entity_id
_entity_poly.type
_entity_poly.pdbx_seq_one_letter_code
_entity_poly.pdbx_strand_id
1 'polypeptide(L)'
;MSYFKREWSPENADEMHKEDWFAIFFSVVSYIALMVGAAMSALLIPLGFVILIIGILSALLMYWIIDPKLRSISAEYEKKEKDYLLQLEEIQKWEKNK
;
A
#
# COMPACT_ATOMS: atom_id res chain seq x y z
N MET A 1 11.57 -14.89 14.67
CA MET A 1 12.13 -13.55 14.43
C MET A 1 11.36 -12.90 13.29
N SER A 2 10.34 -12.11 13.60
CA SER A 2 9.63 -11.29 12.61
C SER A 2 9.94 -9.84 12.94
N TYR A 3 10.83 -9.23 12.16
CA TYR A 3 11.19 -7.81 12.31
C TYR A 3 10.09 -6.87 11.80
N PHE A 4 9.01 -7.41 11.23
CA PHE A 4 7.85 -6.68 10.75
C PHE A 4 6.61 -7.12 11.52
N LYS A 5 5.88 -6.16 12.10
CA LYS A 5 4.57 -6.40 12.70
C LYS A 5 3.59 -6.77 11.57
N ARG A 6 3.00 -7.96 11.67
CA ARG A 6 2.01 -8.47 10.70
C ARG A 6 0.57 -8.28 11.18
N GLU A 7 0.38 -8.06 12.48
CA GLU A 7 -0.92 -7.74 13.07
C GLU A 7 -0.93 -6.25 13.41
N TRP A 8 -1.79 -5.50 12.70
CA TRP A 8 -2.00 -4.08 12.92
C TRP A 8 -3.41 -3.87 13.48
N SER A 9 -3.49 -3.20 14.63
CA SER A 9 -4.77 -2.62 15.07
C SER A 9 -5.06 -1.40 14.18
N PRO A 10 -6.31 -1.18 13.74
CA PRO A 10 -6.64 -0.11 12.80
C PRO A 10 -6.23 1.29 13.29
N GLU A 11 -6.41 1.57 14.59
CA GLU A 11 -5.93 2.81 15.25
C GLU A 11 -4.41 2.98 15.19
N ASN A 12 -3.66 1.88 15.30
CA ASN A 12 -2.20 1.92 15.20
C ASN A 12 -1.73 1.93 13.74
N ALA A 13 -2.56 1.49 12.79
CA ALA A 13 -2.23 1.50 11.38
C ALA A 13 -2.31 2.91 10.77
N ASP A 14 -3.07 3.82 11.36
CA ASP A 14 -3.16 5.20 10.87
C ASP A 14 -1.92 6.03 11.25
N GLU A 15 -1.20 5.62 12.28
CA GLU A 15 0.05 6.28 12.67
C GLU A 15 1.21 5.96 11.71
N MET A 16 2.12 6.95 11.58
CA MET A 16 3.30 6.83 10.73
C MET A 16 4.38 6.02 11.45
N HIS A 17 4.63 4.81 10.96
CA HIS A 17 5.58 3.88 11.55
C HIS A 17 6.88 3.82 10.74
N LYS A 18 7.88 3.14 11.30
CA LYS A 18 9.20 2.99 10.67
C LYS A 18 9.09 2.26 9.32
N GLU A 19 8.14 1.35 9.22
CA GLU A 19 7.77 0.60 8.03
C GLU A 19 7.34 1.52 6.87
N ASP A 20 6.63 2.63 7.17
CA ASP A 20 6.22 3.60 6.15
C ASP A 20 7.41 4.42 5.64
N TRP A 21 8.39 4.73 6.50
CA TRP A 21 9.64 5.37 6.08
C TRP A 21 10.45 4.47 5.13
N PHE A 22 10.52 3.17 5.42
CA PHE A 22 11.12 2.21 4.51
C PHE A 22 10.34 2.14 3.20
N ALA A 23 9.01 2.10 3.24
CA ALA A 23 8.17 2.14 2.04
C ALA A 23 8.44 3.38 1.18
N ILE A 24 8.49 4.57 1.78
CA ILE A 24 8.82 5.82 1.08
C ILE A 24 10.19 5.72 0.42
N PHE A 25 11.21 5.29 1.16
CA PHE A 25 12.56 5.14 0.62
C PHE A 25 12.63 4.14 -0.53
N PHE A 26 12.07 2.94 -0.36
CA PHE A 26 12.02 1.91 -1.40
C PHE A 26 11.18 2.33 -2.61
N SER A 27 10.15 3.18 -2.42
CA SER A 27 9.36 3.72 -3.52
C SER A 27 10.19 4.65 -4.41
N VAL A 28 10.95 5.58 -3.83
CA VAL A 28 11.79 6.53 -4.56
C VAL A 28 12.91 5.78 -5.30
N VAL A 29 13.57 4.85 -4.61
CA VAL A 29 14.62 4.00 -5.19
C VAL A 29 14.06 3.15 -6.33
N SER A 30 12.88 2.55 -6.14
CA SER A 30 12.24 1.74 -7.17
C SER A 30 11.87 2.57 -8.39
N TYR A 31 11.27 3.75 -8.23
CA TYR A 31 10.92 4.62 -9.36
C TYR A 31 12.13 5.01 -10.20
N ILE A 32 13.22 5.43 -9.55
CA ILE A 32 14.45 5.82 -10.23
C ILE A 32 15.08 4.61 -10.92
N ALA A 33 15.19 3.48 -10.22
CA ALA A 33 15.81 2.28 -10.76
C ALA A 33 14.99 1.65 -11.91
N LEU A 34 13.66 1.66 -11.83
CA LEU A 34 12.80 1.20 -12.91
C LEU A 34 12.90 2.10 -14.13
N MET A 35 12.88 3.42 -13.95
CA MET A 35 12.98 4.38 -15.06
C MET A 35 14.34 4.29 -15.75
N VAL A 36 15.43 4.40 -14.97
CA VAL A 36 16.81 4.36 -15.50
C VAL A 36 17.14 2.96 -16.05
N GLY A 37 16.79 1.92 -15.30
CA GLY A 37 16.98 0.53 -15.71
C GLY A 37 16.24 0.21 -17.01
N ALA A 38 14.99 0.67 -17.17
CA ALA A 38 14.23 0.45 -18.39
C ALA A 38 14.83 1.18 -19.58
N ALA A 39 15.20 2.46 -19.41
CA ALA A 39 15.84 3.23 -20.46
C ALA A 39 17.17 2.61 -20.92
N MET A 40 18.02 2.20 -19.97
CA MET A 40 19.30 1.55 -20.28
C MET A 40 19.13 0.15 -20.90
N SER A 41 18.12 -0.61 -20.45
CA SER A 41 17.80 -1.92 -21.03
C SER A 41 17.30 -1.79 -22.46
N ALA A 42 16.51 -0.75 -22.76
CA ALA A 42 16.06 -0.46 -24.12
C ALA A 42 17.23 -0.14 -25.07
N LEU A 43 18.31 0.44 -24.55
CA LEU A 43 19.56 0.68 -25.26
C LEU A 43 20.49 -0.54 -25.31
N LEU A 44 20.03 -1.72 -24.86
CA LEU A 44 20.80 -2.96 -24.78
C LEU A 44 22.09 -2.85 -23.94
N ILE A 45 22.14 -1.91 -23.00
CA ILE A 45 23.27 -1.76 -22.07
C ILE A 45 23.13 -2.83 -20.98
N PRO A 46 24.10 -3.75 -20.80
CA PRO A 46 23.99 -4.85 -19.84
C PRO A 46 23.71 -4.40 -18.40
N LEU A 47 24.27 -3.26 -18.00
CA LEU A 47 24.07 -2.68 -16.67
C LEU A 47 22.60 -2.24 -16.43
N GLY A 48 21.88 -1.89 -17.50
CA GLY A 48 20.47 -1.50 -17.44
C GLY A 48 19.59 -2.63 -16.90
N PHE A 49 19.85 -3.86 -17.32
CA PHE A 49 19.11 -5.04 -16.85
C PHE A 49 19.32 -5.30 -15.37
N VAL A 50 20.54 -5.09 -14.86
CA VAL A 50 20.85 -5.24 -13.42
C VAL A 50 20.09 -4.20 -12.60
N ILE A 51 20.11 -2.93 -13.04
CA ILE A 51 19.41 -1.84 -12.37
C ILE A 51 17.89 -2.07 -12.41
N LEU A 52 17.36 -2.56 -13.53
CA LEU A 52 15.95 -2.90 -13.67
C LEU A 52 15.52 -4.01 -12.70
N ILE A 53 16.32 -5.07 -12.56
CA ILE A 53 16.06 -6.14 -11.59
C ILE A 53 16.03 -5.59 -10.15
N ILE A 54 16.98 -4.73 -9.79
CA ILE A 54 17.01 -4.09 -8.47
C ILE A 54 15.74 -3.25 -8.26
N GLY A 55 15.31 -2.48 -9.26
CA GLY A 55 14.10 -1.67 -9.20
C GLY A 55 12.83 -2.51 -8.99
N ILE A 56 12.72 -3.64 -9.69
CA ILE A 56 11.61 -4.60 -9.54
C ILE A 56 11.63 -5.22 -8.14
N LEU A 57 12.78 -5.70 -7.67
CA LEU A 57 12.90 -6.28 -6.33
C LEU A 57 12.53 -5.28 -5.24
N SER A 58 12.97 -4.02 -5.38
CA SER A 58 12.62 -2.92 -4.48
C SER A 58 11.10 -2.68 -4.44
N ALA A 59 10.42 -2.71 -5.59
CA ALA A 59 8.96 -2.56 -5.66
C ALA A 59 8.24 -3.73 -4.94
N LEU A 60 8.69 -4.96 -5.16
CA LEU A 60 8.09 -6.15 -4.52
C LEU A 60 8.29 -6.12 -3.00
N LEU A 61 9.47 -5.73 -2.55
CA LEU A 61 9.78 -5.61 -1.12
C LEU A 61 8.90 -4.54 -0.45
N MET A 62 8.72 -3.39 -1.12
CA MET A 62 7.80 -2.35 -0.68
C MET A 62 6.36 -2.89 -0.59
N TYR A 63 5.87 -3.56 -1.63
CA TYR A 63 4.52 -4.13 -1.64
C TYR A 63 4.33 -5.11 -0.48
N TRP A 64 5.31 -5.98 -0.23
CA TRP A 64 5.26 -6.95 0.86
C TRP A 64 5.27 -6.32 2.26
N ILE A 65 5.93 -5.17 2.42
CA ILE A 65 5.95 -4.42 3.69
C ILE A 65 4.62 -3.71 3.93
N ILE A 66 4.01 -3.10 2.90
CA ILE A 66 2.81 -2.26 3.03
C ILE A 66 1.51 -3.09 3.02
N ASP A 67 1.44 -4.18 2.26
CA ASP A 67 0.23 -5.02 2.11
C ASP A 67 -0.47 -5.37 3.44
N PRO A 68 0.21 -5.86 4.49
CA PRO A 68 -0.46 -6.20 5.75
C PRO A 68 -1.12 -4.98 6.43
N LYS A 69 -0.55 -3.79 6.25
CA LYS A 69 -1.05 -2.53 6.81
C LYS A 69 -2.27 -2.02 6.03
N LEU A 70 -2.20 -2.07 4.69
CA LEU A 70 -3.32 -1.68 3.84
C LEU A 70 -4.54 -2.59 4.06
N ARG A 71 -4.32 -3.90 4.23
CA ARG A 71 -5.42 -4.85 4.49
C ARG A 71 -6.13 -4.57 5.81
N SER A 72 -5.41 -4.26 6.89
CA SER A 72 -6.04 -3.91 8.16
C SER A 72 -6.85 -2.61 8.09
N ILE A 73 -6.33 -1.60 7.39
CA ILE A 73 -7.02 -0.32 7.21
C ILE A 73 -8.28 -0.50 6.34
N SER A 74 -8.17 -1.25 5.25
CA SER A 74 -9.29 -1.49 4.32
C SER A 74 -10.49 -2.17 4.99
N ALA A 75 -10.23 -3.13 5.89
CA ALA A 75 -11.30 -3.82 6.62
C ALA A 75 -12.06 -2.89 7.59
N GLU A 76 -11.38 -1.89 8.17
CA GLU A 76 -12.05 -0.91 9.02
C GLU A 76 -12.90 0.07 8.20
N TYR A 77 -12.39 0.51 7.04
CA TYR A 77 -13.16 1.37 6.13
C TYR A 77 -14.42 0.66 5.61
N GLU A 78 -14.31 -0.61 5.21
CA GLU A 78 -15.45 -1.40 4.75
C GLU A 78 -16.53 -1.54 5.84
N LYS A 79 -16.11 -1.65 7.12
CA LYS A 79 -17.03 -1.64 8.25
C LYS A 79 -17.75 -0.30 8.42
N LYS A 80 -17.01 0.82 8.32
CA LYS A 80 -17.58 2.17 8.40
C LYS A 80 -18.55 2.45 7.24
N GLU A 81 -18.21 2.00 6.03
CA GLU A 81 -19.06 2.13 4.85
C GLU A 81 -20.38 1.38 5.03
N LYS A 82 -20.32 0.14 5.52
CA LYS A 82 -21.50 -0.66 5.81
C LYS A 82 -22.39 -0.02 6.88
N ASP A 83 -21.81 0.48 7.97
CA ASP A 83 -22.57 1.15 9.04
C ASP A 83 -23.23 2.43 8.51
N TYR A 84 -22.55 3.19 7.64
CA TYR A 84 -23.12 4.39 7.02
C TYR A 84 -24.31 4.06 6.11
N LEU A 85 -24.22 2.99 5.31
CA LEU A 85 -25.33 2.52 4.47
C LEU A 85 -26.55 2.10 5.30
N LEU A 86 -26.34 1.43 6.45
CA LEU A 86 -27.43 1.06 7.36
C LEU A 86 -28.13 2.30 7.94
N GLN A 87 -27.37 3.31 8.36
CA GLN A 87 -27.95 4.58 8.84
C GLN A 87 -28.76 5.29 7.76
N LEU A 88 -28.27 5.29 6.52
CA LEU A 88 -29.01 5.85 5.38
C LEU A 88 -30.31 5.09 5.11
N GLU A 89 -30.29 3.76 5.16
CA GLU A 89 -31.51 2.95 5.01
C GLU A 89 -32.54 3.25 6.10
N GLU A 90 -32.11 3.43 7.34
CA GLU A 90 -33.01 3.83 8.43
C GLU A 90 -33.63 5.20 8.15
N ILE A 91 -32.82 6.21 7.83
CA ILE A 91 -33.30 7.56 7.50
C ILE A 91 -34.31 7.52 6.35
N GLN A 92 -34.02 6.78 5.27
CA GLN A 92 -34.93 6.64 4.12
C GLN A 92 -36.25 5.94 4.49
N LYS A 93 -36.21 4.92 5.37
CA LYS A 93 -37.44 4.26 5.86
C LYS A 93 -38.31 5.23 6.66
N TRP A 94 -37.70 6.09 7.47
CA TRP A 94 -38.43 7.13 8.22
C TRP A 94 -39.04 8.19 7.32
N GLU A 95 -38.34 8.64 6.27
CA GLU A 95 -38.89 9.58 5.29
C GLU A 95 -40.07 8.99 4.51
N LYS A 96 -40.00 7.71 4.13
CA LYS A 96 -41.05 7.05 3.35
C LYS A 96 -42.34 6.78 4.15
N ASN A 97 -42.25 6.75 5.48
CA ASN A 97 -43.38 6.57 6.40
C ASN A 97 -44.00 7.89 6.87
N LYS A 98 -43.55 9.04 6.36
CA LYS A 98 -44.06 10.38 6.67
C LYS A 98 -44.93 10.90 5.53
#